data_AF-A0AAW0ICK5-F1
#
_entry.id   AF-A0AAW0ICK5-F1
#
_cell.length_a   1.000
_cell.length_b   1.000
_cell.length_c   1.000
_cell.angle_alpha   90.00
_cell.angle_beta   90.00
_cell.angle_gamma   90.00
#
_symmetry.space_group_name_H-M   'P 1'
#
loop_
_entity.id
_entity.type
_entity.pdbx_description
1 polymer ?
#
loop_
_entity_poly.entity_id
_entity_poly.type
_entity_poly.pdbx_seq_one_letter_code
_entity_poly.pdbx_strand_id
1 'polypeptide(L)'
;MAALVAAEGSFGPASRSCKVPQETLLKLLEGLTRPALQPPLQPQLASLVGGPEETAQEGGVGTRPGPSSALPSLSIGMDSCVIPLRHGGLSLVQTTDFFYPLVEDPYMMGRIACANVLSDLYAMGITECDNMLMLLSVSQSMSEKEREKVTPLMIKGFRDAAEEGGTAVTGGQTVVNPWIIIGGVATVVCQQNEFIMPDSAVVGDVLVLTKPLGTQVAANAHQWLDNPEKWNKIKMVVSREEVELAYQEAMFNMATLNRTAAGLMHTFNAHAATDITGFGILGHSQNLAKQQKNEVSFVIHNLPIIAKMAAISKASGRFGLLQGTSAETSGGLLICLPREQAARFCSEIKSSKYGEGHQAWIVGIVEKGNRTARIIDKPRVIEVLPRGATAATTAAALAPDNSNAAAEPSL
;
A
#
# COMPACT_ATOMS: atom_id res chain seq x y z
N MET A 1 20.17 -4.05 15.75
CA MET A 1 19.12 -3.91 14.71
C MET A 1 19.69 -4.25 13.34
N ALA A 2 20.73 -3.55 12.86
CA ALA A 2 21.43 -3.87 11.60
C ALA A 2 21.72 -5.37 11.39
N ALA A 3 22.31 -6.05 12.39
CA ALA A 3 22.58 -7.49 12.31
C ALA A 3 21.33 -8.37 12.19
N LEU A 4 20.19 -7.97 12.79
CA LEU A 4 18.92 -8.70 12.71
C LEU A 4 18.30 -8.52 11.32
N VAL A 5 18.27 -7.28 10.84
CA VAL A 5 17.83 -6.93 9.49
C VAL A 5 18.64 -7.68 8.43
N ALA A 6 19.96 -7.76 8.58
CA ALA A 6 20.83 -8.51 7.67
C ALA A 6 20.60 -10.03 7.71
N ALA A 7 20.38 -10.60 8.91
CA ALA A 7 20.07 -12.02 9.08
C ALA A 7 18.72 -12.38 8.45
N GLU A 8 17.72 -11.50 8.55
CA GLU A 8 16.40 -11.66 7.97
C GLU A 8 16.41 -11.41 6.45
N GLY A 9 17.23 -10.49 5.94
CA GLY A 9 17.46 -10.25 4.50
C GLY A 9 18.20 -11.40 3.77
N SER A 10 18.55 -12.48 4.47
CA SER A 10 19.29 -13.63 3.95
C SER A 10 18.40 -14.73 3.33
N PHE A 11 17.09 -14.48 3.13
CA PHE A 11 16.19 -15.44 2.48
C PHE A 11 16.64 -15.81 1.07
N GLY A 12 17.37 -16.92 0.97
CA GLY A 12 17.60 -17.75 -0.22
C GLY A 12 18.17 -17.06 -1.47
N PRO A 13 18.48 -17.84 -2.53
CA PRO A 13 18.96 -17.29 -3.80
C PRO A 13 17.91 -16.45 -4.56
N ALA A 14 16.66 -16.37 -4.08
CA ALA A 14 15.55 -15.64 -4.69
C ALA A 14 14.98 -14.61 -3.70
N SER A 15 15.55 -13.40 -3.70
CA SER A 15 15.16 -12.24 -2.89
C SER A 15 13.80 -11.65 -3.28
N ARG A 16 12.70 -12.39 -3.09
CA ARG A 16 11.37 -12.08 -3.67
C ARG A 16 10.25 -11.72 -2.67
N SER A 17 10.56 -11.10 -1.53
CA SER A 17 9.61 -10.83 -0.41
C SER A 17 9.49 -12.00 0.57
N CYS A 18 9.13 -11.70 1.81
CA CYS A 18 8.80 -12.70 2.84
C CYS A 18 7.31 -13.09 2.81
N LYS A 19 6.47 -12.40 2.01
CA LYS A 19 5.07 -12.78 1.82
C LYS A 19 4.98 -14.08 1.01
N VAL A 20 4.06 -14.96 1.39
CA VAL A 20 3.72 -16.14 0.58
C VAL A 20 3.30 -15.65 -0.80
N PRO A 21 3.83 -16.20 -1.91
CA PRO A 21 3.47 -15.79 -3.26
C PRO A 21 1.95 -15.83 -3.46
N GLN A 22 1.41 -14.82 -4.13
CA GLN A 22 -0.03 -14.58 -4.27
C GLN A 22 -0.81 -15.82 -4.77
N GLU A 23 -0.34 -16.49 -5.82
CA GLU A 23 -0.99 -17.70 -6.35
C GLU A 23 -1.01 -18.86 -5.33
N THR A 24 0.05 -19.00 -4.54
CA THR A 24 0.14 -19.99 -3.47
C THR A 24 -0.79 -19.63 -2.32
N LEU A 25 -0.83 -18.35 -1.92
CA LEU A 25 -1.70 -17.85 -0.87
C LEU A 25 -3.17 -18.11 -1.20
N LEU A 26 -3.62 -17.76 -2.40
CA LEU A 26 -5.01 -17.97 -2.83
C LEU A 26 -5.42 -19.45 -2.75
N LYS A 27 -4.54 -20.37 -3.16
CA LYS A 27 -4.79 -21.82 -3.05
C LYS A 27 -4.90 -22.28 -1.60
N LEU A 28 -4.03 -21.78 -0.71
CA LEU A 28 -4.07 -22.13 0.71
C LEU A 28 -5.34 -21.62 1.41
N LEU A 29 -5.90 -20.52 0.94
CA LEU A 29 -7.10 -19.89 1.52
C LEU A 29 -8.42 -20.51 1.00
N GLU A 30 -8.40 -21.45 0.06
CA GLU A 30 -9.62 -22.12 -0.47
C GLU A 30 -10.48 -22.76 0.63
N GLY A 31 -9.87 -23.20 1.74
CA GLY A 31 -10.58 -23.76 2.89
C GLY A 31 -11.41 -22.74 3.69
N LEU A 32 -11.20 -21.43 3.49
CA LEU A 32 -11.94 -20.35 4.16
C LEU A 32 -13.10 -19.81 3.32
N THR A 33 -13.11 -20.07 2.01
CA THR A 33 -14.22 -19.74 1.12
C THR A 33 -15.46 -20.53 1.52
N ARG A 34 -16.36 -19.90 2.28
CA ARG A 34 -17.65 -20.50 2.62
C ARG A 34 -18.53 -20.59 1.36
N PRO A 35 -19.29 -21.68 1.14
CA PRO A 35 -20.44 -21.63 0.26
C PRO A 35 -21.35 -20.48 0.73
N ALA A 36 -21.93 -19.72 -0.20
CA ALA A 36 -22.81 -18.60 0.13
C ALA A 36 -23.82 -19.02 1.22
N LEU A 37 -23.71 -18.42 2.40
CA LEU A 37 -24.67 -18.65 3.48
C LEU A 37 -26.05 -18.28 2.94
N GLN A 38 -26.98 -19.24 2.92
CA GLN A 38 -28.38 -18.96 2.63
C GLN A 38 -28.83 -17.82 3.56
N PRO A 39 -29.58 -16.83 3.04
CA PRO A 39 -30.11 -15.78 3.89
C PRO A 39 -30.88 -16.42 5.05
N PRO A 40 -30.79 -15.88 6.26
CA PRO A 40 -31.50 -16.43 7.40
C PRO A 40 -32.98 -16.55 7.05
N LEU A 41 -33.53 -17.77 7.19
CA LEU A 41 -34.95 -18.03 7.07
C LEU A 41 -35.69 -17.02 7.95
N GLN A 42 -36.50 -16.16 7.32
CA GLN A 42 -37.45 -15.34 8.06
C GLN A 42 -38.28 -16.26 8.96
N PRO A 43 -38.53 -15.90 10.23
CA PRO A 43 -39.42 -16.69 11.06
C PRO A 43 -40.79 -16.73 10.39
N GLN A 44 -41.22 -17.92 9.96
CA GLN A 44 -42.59 -18.15 9.53
C GLN A 44 -43.48 -17.92 10.75
N LEU A 45 -44.17 -16.78 10.78
CA LEU A 45 -45.27 -16.57 11.71
C LEU A 45 -46.36 -17.58 11.34
N ALA A 46 -46.47 -18.65 12.12
CA ALA A 46 -47.54 -19.63 11.96
C ALA A 46 -48.88 -18.93 12.23
N SER A 47 -49.68 -18.78 11.17
CA SER A 47 -51.07 -18.36 11.25
C SER A 47 -51.90 -19.49 11.87
N LEU A 48 -52.23 -19.34 13.16
CA LEU A 48 -53.34 -20.05 13.78
C LEU A 48 -54.65 -19.42 13.27
N VAL A 49 -55.34 -20.17 12.43
CA VAL A 49 -56.67 -19.85 11.92
C VAL A 49 -57.71 -20.24 12.98
N GLY A 50 -58.51 -19.27 13.43
CA GLY A 50 -59.76 -19.45 14.16
C GLY A 50 -60.54 -18.13 14.12
N GLY A 51 -61.64 -18.07 13.34
CA GLY A 51 -62.45 -16.86 13.08
C GLY A 51 -63.44 -16.49 14.21
N PRO A 52 -64.57 -15.78 13.94
CA PRO A 52 -64.99 -15.06 12.73
C PRO A 52 -65.38 -13.56 12.96
N GLU A 53 -65.62 -12.86 11.84
CA GLU A 53 -66.41 -11.63 11.58
C GLU A 53 -66.46 -10.46 12.61
N GLU A 54 -65.99 -9.26 12.20
CA GLU A 54 -66.86 -8.08 11.99
C GLU A 54 -66.10 -6.82 11.48
N THR A 55 -66.79 -6.13 10.57
CA THR A 55 -66.73 -4.76 10.00
C THR A 55 -65.68 -3.70 10.38
N ALA A 56 -65.30 -2.95 9.31
CA ALA A 56 -65.15 -1.49 9.20
C ALA A 56 -63.76 -0.81 9.17
N GLN A 57 -63.67 0.05 8.15
CA GLN A 57 -62.97 1.33 8.02
C GLN A 57 -61.59 1.46 7.36
N GLU A 58 -61.61 2.30 6.32
CA GLU A 58 -60.55 2.84 5.49
C GLU A 58 -59.53 3.66 6.30
N GLY A 59 -58.25 3.62 5.89
CA GLY A 59 -57.27 4.62 6.33
C GLY A 59 -55.83 4.27 5.96
N GLY A 60 -55.28 4.96 4.95
CA GLY A 60 -53.84 5.23 4.83
C GLY A 60 -53.00 4.18 4.09
N VAL A 61 -52.86 4.35 2.78
CA VAL A 61 -51.77 3.73 2.00
C VAL A 61 -50.45 4.39 2.40
N GLY A 62 -49.84 3.90 3.48
CA GLY A 62 -48.43 4.08 3.75
C GLY A 62 -47.65 3.07 2.90
N THR A 63 -47.09 3.55 1.79
CA THR A 63 -46.15 2.79 0.97
C THR A 63 -45.01 2.28 1.85
N ARG A 64 -44.96 0.97 2.08
CA ARG A 64 -43.81 0.30 2.70
C ARG A 64 -42.56 0.65 1.88
N PRO A 65 -41.45 1.06 2.52
CA PRO A 65 -40.20 1.18 1.78
C PRO A 65 -39.83 -0.20 1.22
N GLY A 66 -39.45 -0.22 -0.05
CA GLY A 66 -39.04 -1.43 -0.77
C GLY A 66 -37.83 -2.13 -0.13
N PRO A 67 -37.36 -3.24 -0.72
CA PRO A 67 -36.28 -4.02 -0.14
C PRO A 67 -35.06 -3.13 0.05
N SER A 68 -34.64 -2.94 1.30
CA SER A 68 -33.40 -2.28 1.66
C SER A 68 -32.29 -2.91 0.82
N SER A 69 -31.64 -2.12 -0.05
CA SER A 69 -30.44 -2.55 -0.73
C SER A 69 -29.48 -3.07 0.33
N ALA A 70 -29.06 -4.34 0.23
CA ALA A 70 -28.13 -4.91 1.19
C ALA A 70 -26.86 -4.05 1.22
N LEU A 71 -26.37 -3.73 2.42
CA LEU A 71 -25.09 -3.05 2.59
C LEU A 71 -23.99 -3.86 1.88
N PRO A 72 -23.02 -3.20 1.22
CA PRO A 72 -21.94 -3.87 0.55
C PRO A 72 -21.11 -4.64 1.58
N SER A 73 -20.58 -5.77 1.15
CA SER A 73 -19.66 -6.57 1.95
C SER A 73 -18.45 -6.93 1.11
N LEU A 74 -17.31 -7.08 1.78
CA LEU A 74 -16.03 -7.45 1.18
C LEU A 74 -15.37 -8.48 2.08
N SER A 75 -14.99 -9.61 1.48
CA SER A 75 -14.33 -10.71 2.18
C SER A 75 -12.87 -10.82 1.73
N ILE A 76 -12.27 -12.00 1.89
CA ILE A 76 -10.90 -12.31 1.46
C ILE A 76 -10.70 -11.91 -0.01
N GLY A 77 -9.60 -11.19 -0.29
CA GLY A 77 -9.17 -10.89 -1.66
C GLY A 77 -8.70 -9.45 -1.89
N MET A 78 -9.09 -8.52 -1.02
CA MET A 78 -8.71 -7.11 -1.06
C MET A 78 -8.04 -6.67 0.25
N ASP A 79 -7.66 -5.39 0.32
CA ASP A 79 -6.85 -4.79 1.38
C ASP A 79 -7.52 -4.84 2.76
N SER A 80 -8.85 -4.80 2.83
CA SER A 80 -9.62 -4.91 4.08
C SER A 80 -10.87 -5.76 3.89
N CYS A 81 -11.40 -6.28 5.00
CA CYS A 81 -12.77 -6.81 5.00
C CYS A 81 -13.77 -5.69 5.26
N VAL A 82 -14.99 -5.82 4.72
CA VAL A 82 -16.13 -4.94 5.01
C VAL A 82 -17.29 -5.84 5.43
N ILE A 83 -17.70 -5.73 6.69
CA ILE A 83 -18.70 -6.61 7.30
C ILE A 83 -19.87 -5.75 7.79
N PRO A 84 -21.04 -5.81 7.13
CA PRO A 84 -22.26 -5.16 7.62
C PRO A 84 -22.60 -5.61 9.04
N LEU A 85 -22.77 -4.64 9.94
CA LEU A 85 -23.16 -4.91 11.31
C LEU A 85 -24.67 -5.07 11.43
N ARG A 86 -25.10 -5.73 12.50
CA ARG A 86 -26.53 -5.89 12.83
C ARG A 86 -27.21 -4.56 13.20
N HIS A 87 -26.43 -3.50 13.40
CA HIS A 87 -26.89 -2.24 13.97
C HIS A 87 -26.75 -1.09 12.96
N GLY A 88 -27.83 -0.33 12.78
CA GLY A 88 -27.78 1.08 12.39
C GLY A 88 -27.15 1.43 11.04
N GLY A 89 -27.10 0.50 10.07
CA GLY A 89 -26.51 0.78 8.77
C GLY A 89 -24.96 0.79 8.77
N LEU A 90 -24.34 0.39 9.88
CA LEU A 90 -22.89 0.43 10.07
C LEU A 90 -22.20 -0.78 9.45
N SER A 91 -20.94 -0.60 9.05
CA SER A 91 -20.06 -1.68 8.64
C SER A 91 -18.78 -1.67 9.47
N LEU A 92 -18.29 -2.85 9.85
CA LEU A 92 -16.95 -3.04 10.38
C LEU A 92 -15.98 -3.14 9.20
N VAL A 93 -14.96 -2.30 9.20
CA VAL A 93 -13.82 -2.41 8.29
C VAL A 93 -12.58 -2.71 9.09
N GLN A 94 -11.87 -3.78 8.73
CA GLN A 94 -10.74 -4.27 9.48
C GLN A 94 -9.68 -4.88 8.56
N THR A 95 -8.42 -4.67 8.94
CA THR A 95 -7.24 -5.27 8.30
C THR A 95 -6.20 -5.68 9.34
N THR A 96 -5.28 -6.57 8.93
CA THR A 96 -4.12 -6.99 9.69
C THR A 96 -2.93 -7.15 8.74
N ASP A 97 -1.77 -6.63 9.12
CA ASP A 97 -0.52 -6.90 8.41
C ASP A 97 0.65 -6.96 9.39
N PHE A 98 1.69 -7.69 9.02
CA PHE A 98 2.95 -7.78 9.77
C PHE A 98 4.09 -8.15 8.85
N PHE A 99 5.29 -7.75 9.22
CA PHE A 99 6.49 -8.06 8.47
C PHE A 99 7.73 -8.00 9.38
N TYR A 100 8.88 -8.27 8.76
CA TYR A 100 10.18 -8.32 9.43
C TYR A 100 10.90 -6.97 9.30
N PRO A 101 11.74 -6.59 10.26
CA PRO A 101 12.61 -5.42 10.15
C PRO A 101 13.32 -5.24 8.81
N LEU A 102 13.14 -4.06 8.23
CA LEU A 102 13.76 -3.67 6.95
C LEU A 102 14.68 -2.45 7.07
N VAL A 103 14.52 -1.66 8.14
CA VAL A 103 15.40 -0.53 8.48
C VAL A 103 16.11 -0.77 9.80
N GLU A 104 17.27 -0.15 9.94
CA GLU A 104 18.13 -0.30 11.12
C GLU A 104 17.71 0.61 12.29
N ASP A 105 17.00 1.71 12.02
CA ASP A 105 16.45 2.59 13.04
C ASP A 105 15.18 1.95 13.64
N PRO A 106 15.20 1.53 14.92
CA PRO A 106 14.03 0.88 15.53
C PRO A 106 12.82 1.80 15.65
N TYR A 107 13.01 3.10 15.89
CA TYR A 107 11.90 4.04 15.99
C TYR A 107 11.20 4.18 14.64
N MET A 108 11.97 4.37 13.57
CA MET A 108 11.40 4.44 12.22
C MET A 108 10.79 3.11 11.79
N MET A 109 11.37 1.97 12.18
CA MET A 109 10.79 0.65 11.95
C MET A 109 9.39 0.54 12.58
N GLY A 110 9.23 1.01 13.82
CA GLY A 110 7.93 1.12 14.48
C GLY A 110 6.91 1.96 13.71
N ARG A 111 7.33 3.14 13.26
CA ARG A 111 6.48 4.04 12.46
C ARG A 111 6.05 3.39 11.14
N ILE A 112 6.97 2.77 10.42
CA ILE A 112 6.70 2.09 9.14
C ILE A 112 5.71 0.94 9.34
N ALA A 113 5.86 0.16 10.42
CA ALA A 113 4.94 -0.94 10.71
C ALA A 113 3.51 -0.45 10.96
N CYS A 114 3.35 0.60 11.75
CA CYS A 114 2.04 1.22 11.97
C CYS A 114 1.46 1.78 10.66
N ALA A 115 2.26 2.53 9.90
CA ALA A 115 1.85 3.11 8.62
C ALA A 115 1.40 2.04 7.62
N ASN A 116 2.09 0.89 7.56
CA ASN A 116 1.71 -0.25 6.73
C ASN A 116 0.36 -0.83 7.16
N VAL A 117 0.13 -1.04 8.46
CA VAL A 117 -1.15 -1.58 8.97
C VAL A 117 -2.32 -0.63 8.67
N LEU A 118 -2.12 0.68 8.79
CA LEU A 118 -3.15 1.67 8.48
C LEU A 118 -3.39 1.85 6.98
N SER A 119 -2.40 1.50 6.14
CA SER A 119 -2.44 1.71 4.69
C SER A 119 -3.65 1.06 4.02
N ASP A 120 -4.03 -0.14 4.47
CA ASP A 120 -5.17 -0.87 3.95
C ASP A 120 -6.52 -0.18 4.23
N LEU A 121 -6.68 0.46 5.40
CA LEU A 121 -7.87 1.28 5.68
C LEU A 121 -7.90 2.52 4.76
N TYR A 122 -6.73 3.15 4.57
CA TYR A 122 -6.58 4.29 3.68
C TYR A 122 -6.87 3.93 2.20
N ALA A 123 -6.55 2.72 1.76
CA ALA A 123 -6.92 2.22 0.44
C ALA A 123 -8.43 2.12 0.23
N MET A 124 -9.21 1.94 1.30
CA MET A 124 -10.67 2.00 1.29
C MET A 124 -11.22 3.43 1.41
N GLY A 125 -10.37 4.47 1.34
CA GLY A 125 -10.78 5.86 1.48
C GLY A 125 -11.14 6.27 2.92
N ILE A 126 -10.91 5.41 3.91
CA ILE A 126 -11.28 5.69 5.30
C ILE A 126 -10.15 6.48 5.96
N THR A 127 -10.44 7.66 6.51
CA THR A 127 -9.41 8.52 7.13
C THR A 127 -9.25 8.31 8.64
N GLU A 128 -10.20 7.64 9.27
CA GLU A 128 -10.25 7.42 10.72
C GLU A 128 -9.99 5.96 11.08
N CYS A 129 -9.46 5.72 12.28
CA CYS A 129 -9.26 4.38 12.82
C CYS A 129 -9.71 4.39 14.28
N ASP A 130 -10.75 3.63 14.60
CA ASP A 130 -11.29 3.60 15.98
C ASP A 130 -10.33 2.92 16.95
N ASN A 131 -9.63 1.88 16.48
CA ASN A 131 -8.77 1.08 17.35
C ASN A 131 -7.64 0.37 16.62
N MET A 132 -6.45 0.37 17.23
CA MET A 132 -5.34 -0.48 16.81
C MET A 132 -4.94 -1.51 17.87
N LEU A 133 -4.53 -2.69 17.40
CA LEU A 133 -3.81 -3.70 18.20
C LEU A 133 -2.41 -3.88 17.63
N MET A 134 -1.40 -4.03 18.49
CA MET A 134 -0.02 -4.25 18.05
C MET A 134 0.36 -5.73 18.12
N LEU A 135 0.92 -6.26 17.04
CA LEU A 135 1.48 -7.61 16.98
C LEU A 135 3.00 -7.50 16.97
N LEU A 136 3.64 -8.06 17.98
CA LEU A 136 5.08 -7.93 18.17
C LEU A 136 5.72 -9.28 18.52
N SER A 137 6.89 -9.56 17.96
CA SER A 137 7.79 -10.55 18.52
C SER A 137 9.17 -9.99 18.78
N VAL A 138 9.78 -10.44 19.88
CA VAL A 138 11.16 -10.14 20.22
C VAL A 138 12.05 -11.31 19.80
N SER A 139 13.20 -11.01 19.20
CA SER A 139 14.10 -12.07 18.74
C SER A 139 14.76 -12.81 19.92
N GLN A 140 14.90 -14.14 19.75
CA GLN A 140 15.67 -15.00 20.65
C GLN A 140 17.17 -14.70 20.63
N SER A 141 17.68 -14.11 19.54
CA SER A 141 19.11 -13.80 19.40
C SER A 141 19.52 -12.48 20.06
N MET A 142 18.56 -11.65 20.49
CA MET A 142 18.83 -10.42 21.22
C MET A 142 19.10 -10.72 22.69
N SER A 143 20.18 -10.12 23.21
CA SER A 143 20.38 -10.02 24.65
C SER A 143 19.27 -9.19 25.32
N GLU A 144 19.09 -9.38 26.62
CA GLU A 144 18.11 -8.63 27.42
C GLU A 144 18.33 -7.11 27.31
N LYS A 145 19.59 -6.67 27.41
CA LYS A 145 19.98 -5.27 27.25
C LYS A 145 19.65 -4.69 25.88
N GLU A 146 19.76 -5.48 24.80
CA GLU A 146 19.36 -5.04 23.47
C GLU A 146 17.84 -4.95 23.36
N ARG A 147 17.11 -5.92 23.91
CA ARG A 147 15.64 -5.93 23.93
C ARG A 147 15.08 -4.72 24.67
N GLU A 148 15.63 -4.39 25.83
CA GLU A 148 15.23 -3.23 26.63
C GLU A 148 15.49 -1.88 25.94
N LYS A 149 16.37 -1.83 24.93
CA LYS A 149 16.66 -0.60 24.18
C LYS A 149 15.90 -0.50 22.87
N VAL A 150 15.91 -1.58 22.09
CA VAL A 150 15.36 -1.61 20.73
C VAL A 150 13.84 -1.69 20.77
N THR A 151 13.27 -2.54 21.63
CA THR A 151 11.82 -2.76 21.67
C THR A 151 11.04 -1.50 22.06
N PRO A 152 11.42 -0.74 23.11
CA PRO A 152 10.70 0.48 23.45
C PRO A 152 10.73 1.54 22.35
N LEU A 153 11.81 1.62 21.56
CA LEU A 153 11.90 2.54 20.43
C LEU A 153 10.94 2.14 19.30
N MET A 154 10.85 0.84 18.96
CA MET A 154 9.86 0.33 18.00
C MET A 154 8.43 0.62 18.46
N ILE A 155 8.12 0.34 19.74
CA ILE A 155 6.80 0.61 20.30
C ILE A 155 6.49 2.12 20.28
N LYS A 156 7.48 2.96 20.63
CA LYS A 156 7.34 4.42 20.56
C LYS A 156 7.03 4.89 19.15
N GLY A 157 7.77 4.40 18.15
CA GLY A 157 7.52 4.73 16.75
C GLY A 157 6.12 4.31 16.29
N PHE A 158 5.70 3.09 16.63
CA PHE A 158 4.37 2.60 16.29
C PHE A 158 3.28 3.50 16.92
N ARG A 159 3.43 3.84 18.20
CA ARG A 159 2.49 4.72 18.91
C ARG A 159 2.43 6.12 18.29
N ASP A 160 3.58 6.73 18.04
CA ASP A 160 3.61 8.10 17.49
C ASP A 160 2.98 8.18 16.08
N ALA A 161 3.12 7.12 15.27
CA ALA A 161 2.43 7.02 13.98
C ALA A 161 0.91 6.77 14.12
N ALA A 162 0.49 5.98 15.12
CA ALA A 162 -0.93 5.79 15.44
C ALA A 162 -1.58 7.11 15.88
N GLU A 163 -0.90 7.88 16.74
CA GLU A 163 -1.35 9.20 17.19
C GLU A 163 -1.49 10.20 16.01
N GLU A 164 -0.54 10.21 15.07
CA GLU A 164 -0.67 10.99 13.82
C GLU A 164 -1.86 10.53 12.97
N GLY A 165 -2.13 9.22 12.95
CA GLY A 165 -3.31 8.62 12.33
C GLY A 165 -4.63 8.95 13.04
N GLY A 166 -4.60 9.64 14.18
CA GLY A 166 -5.78 9.98 14.97
C GLY A 166 -6.32 8.80 15.80
N THR A 167 -5.50 7.78 16.06
CA THR A 167 -5.91 6.56 16.77
C THR A 167 -4.93 6.20 17.90
N ALA A 168 -5.24 5.14 18.62
CA ALA A 168 -4.43 4.64 19.73
C ALA A 168 -4.27 3.12 19.67
N VAL A 169 -3.14 2.64 20.18
CA VAL A 169 -2.91 1.23 20.43
C VAL A 169 -3.45 0.88 21.81
N THR A 170 -4.53 0.11 21.88
CA THR A 170 -5.22 -0.22 23.14
C THR A 170 -4.92 -1.63 23.66
N GLY A 171 -4.20 -2.42 22.86
CA GLY A 171 -3.85 -3.80 23.19
C GLY A 171 -2.94 -4.40 22.16
N GLY A 172 -2.69 -5.70 22.29
CA GLY A 172 -1.79 -6.43 21.41
C GLY A 172 -1.27 -7.70 22.04
N GLN A 173 -0.35 -8.35 21.32
CA GLN A 173 0.34 -9.54 21.78
C GLN A 173 1.83 -9.41 21.51
N THR A 174 2.66 -9.72 22.51
CA THR A 174 4.11 -9.81 22.37
C THR A 174 4.58 -11.22 22.69
N VAL A 175 5.37 -11.83 21.79
CA VAL A 175 5.92 -13.19 21.97
C VAL A 175 7.42 -13.24 21.73
N VAL A 176 8.09 -14.27 22.23
CA VAL A 176 9.49 -14.57 21.86
C VAL A 176 9.48 -15.43 20.60
N ASN A 177 10.27 -15.07 19.60
CA ASN A 177 10.35 -15.76 18.30
C ASN A 177 11.81 -15.71 17.78
N PRO A 178 12.26 -16.60 16.87
CA PRO A 178 13.61 -16.48 16.31
C PRO A 178 13.87 -15.13 15.63
N TRP A 179 12.83 -14.54 15.03
CA TRP A 179 12.88 -13.27 14.31
C TRP A 179 12.00 -12.20 14.95
N ILE A 180 12.31 -10.92 14.70
CA ILE A 180 11.42 -9.83 15.08
C ILE A 180 10.28 -9.79 14.07
N ILE A 181 9.05 -9.76 14.58
CA ILE A 181 7.84 -9.52 13.80
C ILE A 181 7.23 -8.24 14.36
N ILE A 182 6.85 -7.33 13.48
CA ILE A 182 6.15 -6.12 13.86
C ILE A 182 4.99 -5.88 12.90
N GLY A 183 3.84 -5.54 13.46
CA GLY A 183 2.61 -5.35 12.72
C GLY A 183 1.46 -5.05 13.66
N GLY A 184 0.25 -5.28 13.19
CA GLY A 184 -0.93 -4.94 13.95
C GLY A 184 -2.23 -5.18 13.21
N VAL A 185 -3.29 -4.74 13.87
CA VAL A 185 -4.66 -4.74 13.37
C VAL A 185 -5.15 -3.29 13.43
N ALA A 186 -5.79 -2.82 12.36
CA ALA A 186 -6.51 -1.54 12.36
C ALA A 186 -7.99 -1.82 12.11
N THR A 187 -8.85 -1.16 12.89
CA THR A 187 -10.30 -1.42 12.90
C THR A 187 -11.08 -0.11 12.99
N VAL A 188 -12.16 -0.04 12.23
CA VAL A 188 -13.08 1.10 12.21
C VAL A 188 -14.51 0.61 11.98
N VAL A 189 -15.47 1.26 12.62
CA VAL A 189 -16.90 1.07 12.40
C VAL A 189 -17.44 2.33 11.75
N CYS A 190 -17.85 2.21 10.48
CA CYS A 190 -18.19 3.38 9.68
C CYS A 190 -19.51 3.21 8.92
N GLN A 191 -20.06 4.34 8.51
CA GLN A 191 -21.18 4.47 7.57
C GLN A 191 -20.70 4.25 6.14
N GLN A 192 -21.64 3.99 5.23
CA GLN A 192 -21.31 3.64 3.85
C GLN A 192 -20.67 4.77 3.03
N ASN A 193 -20.91 6.03 3.39
CA ASN A 193 -20.31 7.18 2.74
C ASN A 193 -18.87 7.47 3.20
N GLU A 194 -18.37 6.77 4.23
CA GLU A 194 -17.03 6.98 4.78
C GLU A 194 -15.97 6.06 4.14
N PHE A 195 -16.40 5.04 3.39
CA PHE A 195 -15.52 4.16 2.64
C PHE A 195 -15.89 4.10 1.16
N ILE A 196 -14.90 3.80 0.33
CA ILE A 196 -15.03 3.66 -1.13
C ILE A 196 -14.78 2.19 -1.46
N MET A 197 -15.77 1.54 -2.08
CA MET A 197 -15.61 0.16 -2.54
C MET A 197 -14.61 0.10 -3.69
N PRO A 198 -13.63 -0.83 -3.69
CA PRO A 198 -12.53 -0.85 -4.65
C PRO A 198 -12.91 -1.54 -5.97
N ASP A 199 -14.10 -1.24 -6.53
CA ASP A 199 -14.69 -2.04 -7.61
C ASP A 199 -15.40 -1.27 -8.73
N SER A 200 -15.30 0.07 -8.74
CA SER A 200 -16.11 0.93 -9.60
C SER A 200 -15.33 1.66 -10.70
N ALA A 201 -14.10 1.25 -11.02
CA ALA A 201 -13.30 1.85 -12.09
C ALA A 201 -14.00 1.75 -13.46
N VAL A 202 -13.84 2.78 -14.30
CA VAL A 202 -14.47 2.88 -15.63
C VAL A 202 -13.44 3.13 -16.73
N VAL A 203 -13.80 2.80 -17.97
CA VAL A 203 -12.96 3.11 -19.14
C VAL A 203 -12.75 4.62 -19.23
N GLY A 204 -11.49 5.04 -19.36
CA GLY A 204 -11.11 6.45 -19.46
C GLY A 204 -10.51 7.02 -18.19
N ASP A 205 -10.76 6.38 -17.03
CA ASP A 205 -10.06 6.68 -15.78
C ASP A 205 -8.55 6.63 -15.96
N VAL A 206 -7.85 7.32 -15.07
CA VAL A 206 -6.40 7.27 -14.98
C VAL A 206 -5.96 6.65 -13.66
N LEU A 207 -4.78 6.06 -13.68
CA LEU A 207 -4.16 5.45 -12.50
C LEU A 207 -3.22 6.46 -11.87
N VAL A 208 -3.43 6.80 -10.60
CA VAL A 208 -2.59 7.71 -9.83
C VAL A 208 -1.86 6.95 -8.72
N LEU A 209 -0.54 7.08 -8.64
CA LEU A 209 0.28 6.50 -7.58
C LEU A 209 0.78 7.60 -6.63
N THR A 210 0.67 7.40 -5.32
CA THR A 210 0.95 8.46 -4.32
C THR A 210 2.32 8.40 -3.63
N LYS A 211 3.09 7.32 -3.83
CA LYS A 211 4.48 7.21 -3.35
C LYS A 211 5.37 6.59 -4.43
N PRO A 212 6.67 6.91 -4.48
CA PRO A 212 7.59 6.29 -5.42
C PRO A 212 7.83 4.82 -5.08
N LEU A 213 8.20 4.04 -6.10
CA LEU A 213 8.57 2.63 -6.00
C LEU A 213 10.08 2.46 -5.70
N GLY A 214 10.46 1.25 -5.31
CA GLY A 214 11.85 0.83 -5.15
C GLY A 214 12.32 0.79 -3.69
N THR A 215 11.42 0.71 -2.71
CA THR A 215 11.81 0.71 -1.29
C THR A 215 12.61 -0.53 -0.91
N GLN A 216 12.27 -1.70 -1.46
CA GLN A 216 13.05 -2.92 -1.26
C GLN A 216 14.47 -2.80 -1.84
N VAL A 217 14.62 -2.15 -3.00
CA VAL A 217 15.94 -1.95 -3.61
C VAL A 217 16.78 -1.02 -2.75
N ALA A 218 16.20 0.06 -2.23
CA ALA A 218 16.89 1.01 -1.36
C ALA A 218 17.36 0.36 -0.05
N ALA A 219 16.47 -0.36 0.64
CA ALA A 219 16.79 -1.08 1.88
C ALA A 219 17.89 -2.12 1.67
N ASN A 220 17.79 -2.92 0.60
CA ASN A 220 18.80 -3.93 0.30
C ASN A 220 20.13 -3.31 -0.15
N ALA A 221 20.11 -2.25 -0.95
CA ALA A 221 21.33 -1.56 -1.36
C ALA A 221 22.10 -1.00 -0.16
N HIS A 222 21.39 -0.44 0.83
CA HIS A 222 21.97 0.02 2.09
C HIS A 222 22.63 -1.13 2.85
N GLN A 223 21.92 -2.25 3.05
CA GLN A 223 22.50 -3.45 3.70
C GLN A 223 23.72 -4.00 2.94
N TRP A 224 23.78 -3.83 1.61
CA TRP A 224 24.90 -4.32 0.82
C TRP A 224 26.16 -3.48 1.02
N LEU A 225 26.10 -2.26 1.56
CA LEU A 225 27.27 -1.43 1.87
C LEU A 225 28.27 -2.13 2.81
N ASP A 226 27.75 -2.98 3.70
CA ASP A 226 28.50 -3.79 4.67
C ASP A 226 28.81 -5.21 4.16
N ASN A 227 28.40 -5.54 2.93
CA ASN A 227 28.70 -6.82 2.29
C ASN A 227 29.54 -6.60 1.03
N PRO A 228 30.88 -6.78 1.09
CA PRO A 228 31.77 -6.48 -0.03
C PRO A 228 31.41 -7.20 -1.33
N GLU A 229 30.96 -8.45 -1.27
CA GLU A 229 30.57 -9.22 -2.45
C GLU A 229 29.34 -8.62 -3.14
N LYS A 230 28.31 -8.24 -2.37
CA LYS A 230 27.09 -7.63 -2.90
C LYS A 230 27.33 -6.19 -3.33
N TRP A 231 28.08 -5.40 -2.57
CA TRP A 231 28.46 -4.03 -2.94
C TRP A 231 29.21 -3.97 -4.27
N ASN A 232 30.15 -4.90 -4.49
CA ASN A 232 30.93 -4.97 -5.73
C ASN A 232 30.07 -5.12 -6.99
N LYS A 233 28.84 -5.65 -6.89
CA LYS A 233 27.91 -5.80 -8.02
C LYS A 233 27.25 -4.49 -8.43
N ILE A 234 27.17 -3.50 -7.53
CA ILE A 234 26.43 -2.25 -7.76
C ILE A 234 27.29 -0.99 -7.66
N LYS A 235 28.51 -1.07 -7.12
CA LYS A 235 29.41 0.07 -6.91
C LYS A 235 29.77 0.89 -8.16
N MET A 236 29.58 0.32 -9.37
CA MET A 236 29.83 1.00 -10.64
C MET A 236 28.64 1.84 -11.12
N VAL A 237 27.45 1.67 -10.53
CA VAL A 237 26.21 2.35 -10.95
C VAL A 237 25.65 3.32 -9.90
N VAL A 238 26.16 3.26 -8.66
CA VAL A 238 25.70 4.11 -7.55
C VAL A 238 26.83 4.37 -6.56
N SER A 239 26.90 5.57 -5.99
CA SER A 239 27.83 5.89 -4.90
C SER A 239 27.28 5.48 -3.53
N ARG A 240 28.12 5.49 -2.48
CA ARG A 240 27.65 5.20 -1.10
C ARG A 240 26.68 6.27 -0.61
N GLU A 241 26.96 7.53 -0.93
CA GLU A 241 26.13 8.68 -0.58
C GLU A 241 24.76 8.62 -1.27
N GLU A 242 24.71 8.21 -2.54
CA GLU A 242 23.45 8.03 -3.27
C GLU A 242 22.60 6.89 -2.68
N VAL A 243 23.23 5.81 -2.20
CA VAL A 243 22.51 4.73 -1.50
C VAL A 243 21.95 5.23 -0.17
N GLU A 244 22.73 5.98 0.60
CA GLU A 244 22.26 6.53 1.88
C GLU A 244 21.06 7.47 1.68
N LEU A 245 21.14 8.40 0.71
CA LEU A 245 20.04 9.30 0.40
C LEU A 245 18.78 8.54 -0.04
N ALA A 246 18.93 7.51 -0.87
CA ALA A 246 17.79 6.68 -1.30
C ALA A 246 17.19 5.87 -0.15
N TYR A 247 18.01 5.38 0.78
CA TYR A 247 17.57 4.66 1.97
C TYR A 247 16.77 5.56 2.92
N GLN A 248 17.27 6.77 3.18
CA GLN A 248 16.54 7.78 3.97
C GLN A 248 15.21 8.15 3.29
N GLU A 249 15.21 8.41 1.99
CA GLU A 249 13.98 8.73 1.25
C GLU A 249 12.98 7.58 1.30
N ALA A 250 13.43 6.33 1.13
CA ALA A 250 12.57 5.16 1.27
C ALA A 250 12.00 5.09 2.69
N MET A 251 12.83 5.22 3.72
CA MET A 251 12.41 5.18 5.12
C MET A 251 11.36 6.24 5.45
N PHE A 252 11.53 7.47 4.97
CA PHE A 252 10.54 8.52 5.15
C PHE A 252 9.23 8.22 4.41
N ASN A 253 9.27 7.82 3.13
CA ASN A 253 8.05 7.48 2.37
C ASN A 253 7.29 6.32 3.02
N MET A 254 8.00 5.29 3.48
CA MET A 254 7.39 4.15 4.17
C MET A 254 6.79 4.53 5.53
N ALA A 255 7.26 5.59 6.18
CA ALA A 255 6.72 6.07 7.45
C ALA A 255 5.56 7.08 7.27
N THR A 256 5.39 7.66 6.07
CA THR A 256 4.30 8.58 5.75
C THR A 256 2.97 7.84 5.68
N LEU A 257 1.95 8.31 6.40
CA LEU A 257 0.60 7.74 6.33
C LEU A 257 -0.10 8.07 5.00
N ASN A 258 -0.86 7.12 4.46
CA ASN A 258 -1.72 7.35 3.29
C ASN A 258 -3.03 8.11 3.64
N ARG A 259 -3.18 8.62 4.87
CA ARG A 259 -4.38 9.29 5.39
C ARG A 259 -4.87 10.45 4.53
N THR A 260 -3.95 11.34 4.12
CA THR A 260 -4.30 12.48 3.26
C THR A 260 -4.80 12.00 1.90
N ALA A 261 -4.15 10.99 1.31
CA ALA A 261 -4.58 10.43 0.03
C ALA A 261 -5.99 9.84 0.13
N ALA A 262 -6.31 9.12 1.20
CA ALA A 262 -7.64 8.58 1.48
C ALA A 262 -8.73 9.67 1.54
N GLY A 263 -8.48 10.76 2.26
CA GLY A 263 -9.45 11.87 2.31
C GLY A 263 -9.64 12.57 0.96
N LEU A 264 -8.57 12.71 0.19
CA LEU A 264 -8.64 13.29 -1.16
C LEU A 264 -9.34 12.36 -2.16
N MET A 265 -9.37 11.04 -1.95
CA MET A 265 -10.14 10.11 -2.78
C MET A 265 -11.62 10.46 -2.79
N HIS A 266 -12.20 10.80 -1.63
CA HIS A 266 -13.58 11.27 -1.55
C HIS A 266 -13.79 12.60 -2.28
N THR A 267 -12.89 13.55 -2.05
CA THR A 267 -12.97 14.91 -2.63
C THR A 267 -12.92 14.89 -4.17
N PHE A 268 -12.10 14.02 -4.73
CA PHE A 268 -11.85 13.93 -6.18
C PHE A 268 -12.56 12.74 -6.84
N ASN A 269 -13.51 12.12 -6.14
CA ASN A 269 -14.41 11.10 -6.66
C ASN A 269 -13.68 9.86 -7.21
N ALA A 270 -12.76 9.32 -6.43
CA ALA A 270 -12.06 8.08 -6.77
C ALA A 270 -13.05 6.92 -6.94
N HIS A 271 -12.78 6.07 -7.93
CA HIS A 271 -13.64 4.94 -8.27
C HIS A 271 -13.17 3.61 -7.68
N ALA A 272 -11.87 3.48 -7.42
CA ALA A 272 -11.28 2.32 -6.78
C ALA A 272 -9.86 2.67 -6.32
N ALA A 273 -9.36 2.01 -5.29
CA ALA A 273 -7.94 2.05 -4.95
C ALA A 273 -7.48 0.74 -4.31
N THR A 274 -6.17 0.57 -4.27
CA THR A 274 -5.44 -0.42 -3.48
C THR A 274 -4.12 0.23 -3.05
N ASP A 275 -3.44 -0.29 -2.05
CA ASP A 275 -2.08 0.13 -1.74
C ASP A 275 -1.03 -0.77 -2.40
N ILE A 276 0.19 -0.26 -2.58
CA ILE A 276 1.28 -1.02 -3.19
C ILE A 276 2.21 -1.53 -2.09
N THR A 277 2.16 -2.82 -1.79
CA THR A 277 3.02 -3.46 -0.79
C THR A 277 3.76 -4.67 -1.36
N GLY A 278 3.66 -5.84 -0.71
CA GLY A 278 4.60 -6.95 -0.87
C GLY A 278 4.53 -7.69 -2.20
N PHE A 279 3.49 -7.47 -3.02
CA PHE A 279 3.37 -8.07 -4.37
C PHE A 279 3.88 -7.16 -5.49
N GLY A 280 4.31 -5.94 -5.14
CA GLY A 280 4.74 -4.94 -6.11
C GLY A 280 3.59 -4.34 -6.91
N ILE A 281 3.89 -3.27 -7.64
CA ILE A 281 2.87 -2.48 -8.35
C ILE A 281 2.04 -3.33 -9.32
N LEU A 282 2.63 -4.30 -10.01
CA LEU A 282 1.90 -5.14 -10.96
C LEU A 282 0.96 -6.10 -10.24
N GLY A 283 1.42 -6.77 -9.18
CA GLY A 283 0.60 -7.74 -8.44
C GLY A 283 -0.63 -7.11 -7.79
N HIS A 284 -0.45 -5.96 -7.13
CA HIS A 284 -1.56 -5.20 -6.54
C HIS A 284 -2.50 -4.63 -7.61
N SER A 285 -1.97 -4.12 -8.72
CA SER A 285 -2.80 -3.67 -9.86
C SER A 285 -3.64 -4.81 -10.44
N GLN A 286 -3.09 -6.02 -10.54
CA GLN A 286 -3.82 -7.20 -11.01
C GLN A 286 -4.94 -7.61 -10.05
N ASN A 287 -4.71 -7.53 -8.74
CA ASN A 287 -5.76 -7.75 -7.75
C ASN A 287 -6.89 -6.73 -7.87
N LEU A 288 -6.54 -5.45 -7.92
CA LEU A 288 -7.52 -4.39 -8.07
C LEU A 288 -8.30 -4.53 -9.39
N ALA A 289 -7.64 -4.83 -10.50
CA ALA A 289 -8.30 -5.04 -11.79
C ALA A 289 -9.31 -6.20 -11.74
N LYS A 290 -8.94 -7.32 -11.11
CA LYS A 290 -9.83 -8.49 -10.92
C LYS A 290 -11.09 -8.17 -10.13
N GLN A 291 -11.01 -7.23 -9.19
CA GLN A 291 -12.11 -6.82 -8.32
C GLN A 291 -13.15 -5.93 -9.03
N GLN A 292 -12.82 -5.35 -10.19
CA GLN A 292 -13.70 -4.38 -10.84
C GLN A 292 -15.01 -5.02 -11.34
N LYS A 293 -16.14 -4.35 -11.12
CA LYS A 293 -17.43 -4.76 -11.68
C LYS A 293 -17.46 -4.61 -13.20
N ASN A 294 -16.89 -3.53 -13.71
CA ASN A 294 -16.83 -3.23 -15.14
C ASN A 294 -15.78 -4.09 -15.86
N GLU A 295 -15.97 -4.29 -17.16
CA GLU A 295 -15.00 -4.95 -18.05
C GLU A 295 -13.87 -3.98 -18.43
N VAL A 296 -12.98 -3.75 -17.46
CA VAL A 296 -11.84 -2.84 -17.59
C VAL A 296 -10.51 -3.55 -17.39
N SER A 297 -9.44 -3.00 -17.96
CA SER A 297 -8.06 -3.42 -17.70
C SER A 297 -7.18 -2.21 -17.42
N PHE A 298 -6.12 -2.43 -16.63
CA PHE A 298 -5.21 -1.38 -16.21
C PHE A 298 -3.91 -1.44 -17.01
N VAL A 299 -3.48 -0.29 -17.54
CA VAL A 299 -2.24 -0.18 -18.31
C VAL A 299 -1.34 0.87 -17.70
N ILE A 300 -0.23 0.41 -17.13
CA ILE A 300 0.78 1.26 -16.52
C ILE A 300 1.82 1.63 -17.58
N HIS A 301 2.01 2.92 -17.77
CA HIS A 301 2.89 3.50 -18.80
C HIS A 301 4.20 4.03 -18.21
N ASN A 302 4.15 4.50 -16.97
CA ASN A 302 5.31 5.09 -16.31
C ASN A 302 5.41 4.65 -14.85
N LEU A 303 6.63 4.65 -14.33
CA LEU A 303 6.96 4.16 -13.00
C LEU A 303 7.78 5.24 -12.27
N PRO A 304 7.20 5.96 -11.28
CA PRO A 304 7.98 6.82 -10.40
C PRO A 304 8.81 5.93 -9.47
N ILE A 305 10.13 6.04 -9.58
CA ILE A 305 11.09 5.19 -8.89
C ILE A 305 12.08 6.08 -8.16
N ILE A 306 12.39 5.77 -6.90
CA ILE A 306 13.45 6.44 -6.15
C ILE A 306 14.74 6.42 -6.98
N ALA A 307 15.37 7.59 -7.16
CA ALA A 307 16.50 7.75 -8.07
C ALA A 307 17.58 6.67 -7.84
N LYS A 308 18.24 6.25 -8.93
CA LYS A 308 19.23 5.16 -8.96
C LYS A 308 18.69 3.74 -8.69
N MET A 309 17.51 3.56 -8.10
CA MET A 309 17.01 2.20 -7.79
C MET A 309 16.73 1.37 -9.05
N ALA A 310 16.29 2.00 -10.15
CA ALA A 310 16.18 1.33 -11.44
C ALA A 310 17.52 0.78 -11.95
N ALA A 311 18.60 1.58 -11.81
CA ALA A 311 19.95 1.18 -12.20
C ALA A 311 20.49 0.03 -11.33
N ILE A 312 20.32 0.12 -10.00
CA ILE A 312 20.67 -0.95 -9.05
C ILE A 312 19.90 -2.23 -9.34
N SER A 313 18.58 -2.12 -9.60
CA SER A 313 17.76 -3.28 -9.94
C SER A 313 18.25 -3.96 -11.21
N LYS A 314 18.63 -3.19 -12.23
CA LYS A 314 19.17 -3.72 -13.49
C LYS A 314 20.54 -4.36 -13.31
N ALA A 315 21.45 -3.71 -12.58
CA ALA A 315 22.81 -4.20 -12.34
C ALA A 315 22.83 -5.48 -11.50
N SER A 316 21.93 -5.59 -10.52
CA SER A 316 21.83 -6.77 -9.64
C SER A 316 21.05 -7.94 -10.25
N GLY A 317 20.10 -7.67 -11.15
CA GLY A 317 19.26 -8.67 -11.82
C GLY A 317 18.28 -9.40 -10.90
N ARG A 318 17.97 -8.86 -9.71
CA ARG A 318 17.29 -9.61 -8.62
C ARG A 318 15.88 -9.17 -8.28
N PHE A 319 15.53 -7.90 -8.47
CA PHE A 319 14.32 -7.33 -7.86
C PHE A 319 13.08 -7.32 -8.77
N GLY A 320 13.26 -7.27 -10.09
CA GLY A 320 12.12 -7.13 -11.01
C GLY A 320 11.40 -5.79 -10.90
N LEU A 321 12.09 -4.72 -10.48
CA LEU A 321 11.50 -3.40 -10.26
C LEU A 321 10.84 -2.82 -11.52
N LEU A 322 11.51 -2.93 -12.67
CA LEU A 322 10.97 -2.47 -13.95
C LEU A 322 9.85 -3.37 -14.49
N GLN A 323 9.78 -4.62 -14.02
CA GLN A 323 8.70 -5.56 -14.31
C GLN A 323 7.50 -5.37 -13.36
N GLY A 324 7.63 -4.48 -12.36
CA GLY A 324 6.60 -4.20 -11.36
C GLY A 324 6.38 -5.31 -10.32
N THR A 325 7.32 -6.25 -10.20
CA THR A 325 7.23 -7.38 -9.26
C THR A 325 8.14 -7.22 -8.04
N SER A 326 8.88 -6.12 -7.94
CA SER A 326 9.65 -5.79 -6.73
C SER A 326 8.68 -5.56 -5.59
N ALA A 327 8.99 -6.11 -4.42
CA ALA A 327 8.18 -5.85 -3.24
C ALA A 327 8.33 -4.38 -2.83
N GLU A 328 7.25 -3.81 -2.33
CA GLU A 328 7.24 -2.55 -1.61
C GLU A 328 6.80 -2.83 -0.17
N THR A 329 7.05 -1.90 0.75
CA THR A 329 6.54 -1.95 2.12
C THR A 329 5.99 -0.58 2.45
N SER A 330 4.78 -0.51 3.01
CA SER A 330 4.05 0.75 3.23
C SER A 330 4.14 1.72 2.03
N GLY A 331 3.89 1.21 0.82
CA GLY A 331 3.90 2.03 -0.38
C GLY A 331 2.73 3.00 -0.45
N GLY A 332 2.56 3.60 -1.63
CA GLY A 332 1.48 4.54 -1.87
C GLY A 332 0.19 3.84 -2.27
N LEU A 333 -0.89 4.63 -2.33
CA LEU A 333 -2.14 4.21 -2.95
C LEU A 333 -1.99 4.25 -4.48
N LEU A 334 -2.52 3.24 -5.15
CA LEU A 334 -2.82 3.24 -6.58
C LEU A 334 -4.32 3.45 -6.76
N ILE A 335 -4.70 4.61 -7.28
CA ILE A 335 -6.07 5.11 -7.28
C ILE A 335 -6.56 5.22 -8.73
N CYS A 336 -7.75 4.69 -9.01
CA CYS A 336 -8.51 4.95 -10.23
C CYS A 336 -9.31 6.24 -10.06
N LEU A 337 -8.98 7.27 -10.82
CA LEU A 337 -9.60 8.59 -10.77
C LEU A 337 -10.17 8.99 -12.13
N PRO A 338 -11.28 9.76 -12.15
CA PRO A 338 -11.71 10.47 -13.35
C PRO A 338 -10.58 11.34 -13.89
N ARG A 339 -10.38 11.32 -15.21
CA ARG A 339 -9.25 11.98 -15.88
C ARG A 339 -9.19 13.48 -15.57
N GLU A 340 -10.33 14.13 -15.54
CA GLU A 340 -10.50 15.55 -15.25
C GLU A 340 -10.17 15.93 -13.80
N GLN A 341 -10.23 14.97 -12.86
CA GLN A 341 -9.95 15.19 -11.45
C GLN A 341 -8.49 14.85 -11.07
N ALA A 342 -7.85 13.95 -11.80
CA ALA A 342 -6.53 13.44 -11.45
C ALA A 342 -5.44 14.52 -11.31
N ALA A 343 -5.43 15.53 -12.20
CA ALA A 343 -4.48 16.63 -12.12
C ALA A 343 -4.70 17.51 -10.87
N ARG A 344 -5.96 17.72 -10.48
CA ARG A 344 -6.31 18.48 -9.28
C ARG A 344 -5.97 17.70 -8.02
N PHE A 345 -6.24 16.39 -7.99
CA PHE A 345 -5.78 15.49 -6.93
C PHE A 345 -4.26 15.59 -6.74
N CYS A 346 -3.48 15.45 -7.82
CA CYS A 346 -2.02 15.52 -7.76
C CYS A 346 -1.49 16.89 -7.29
N SER A 347 -2.21 17.97 -7.61
CA SER A 347 -1.86 19.32 -7.14
C SER A 347 -2.19 19.51 -5.65
N GLU A 348 -3.36 19.04 -5.21
CA GLU A 348 -3.83 19.21 -3.83
C GLU A 348 -3.00 18.39 -2.85
N ILE A 349 -2.66 17.13 -3.18
CA ILE A 349 -1.82 16.27 -2.33
C ILE A 349 -0.38 16.79 -2.17
N LYS A 350 0.12 17.49 -3.20
CA LYS A 350 1.43 18.16 -3.16
C LYS A 350 1.40 19.47 -2.35
N SER A 351 0.22 20.05 -2.14
CA SER A 351 0.12 21.33 -1.44
C SER A 351 0.50 21.20 0.03
N SER A 352 1.04 22.27 0.61
CA SER A 352 1.43 22.29 2.02
C SER A 352 0.24 22.37 3.00
N LYS A 353 -0.99 22.37 2.47
CA LYS A 353 -2.23 22.48 3.25
C LYS A 353 -2.43 21.27 4.19
N TYR A 354 -1.85 20.13 3.85
CA TYR A 354 -1.97 18.87 4.57
C TYR A 354 -0.62 18.39 5.16
N GLY A 355 0.33 19.30 5.38
CA GLY A 355 1.67 19.01 5.90
C GLY A 355 2.77 19.26 4.88
N GLU A 356 3.87 18.50 4.93
CA GLU A 356 4.87 18.48 3.85
C GLU A 356 4.30 17.73 2.65
N GLY A 357 3.47 18.40 1.84
CA GLY A 357 2.78 17.79 0.71
C GLY A 357 3.72 16.95 -0.17
N HIS A 358 3.25 15.77 -0.57
CA HIS A 358 4.04 14.81 -1.34
C HIS A 358 3.52 14.71 -2.77
N GLN A 359 4.42 14.50 -3.72
CA GLN A 359 4.05 14.39 -5.13
C GLN A 359 3.33 13.05 -5.38
N ALA A 360 2.28 13.10 -6.21
CA ALA A 360 1.66 11.92 -6.82
C ALA A 360 1.86 11.94 -8.34
N TRP A 361 1.72 10.78 -8.99
CA TRP A 361 1.98 10.61 -10.41
C TRP A 361 0.83 9.90 -11.11
N ILE A 362 0.41 10.43 -12.26
CA ILE A 362 -0.46 9.69 -13.18
C ILE A 362 0.40 8.65 -13.91
N VAL A 363 0.26 7.39 -13.53
CA VAL A 363 1.12 6.28 -13.98
C VAL A 363 0.55 5.49 -15.14
N GLY A 364 -0.75 5.60 -15.39
CA GLY A 364 -1.41 4.78 -16.39
C GLY A 364 -2.87 5.15 -16.64
N ILE A 365 -3.56 4.26 -17.35
CA ILE A 365 -4.97 4.42 -17.72
C ILE A 365 -5.76 3.15 -17.45
N VAL A 366 -7.07 3.32 -17.38
CA VAL A 366 -8.06 2.25 -17.39
C VAL A 366 -8.66 2.17 -18.80
N GLU A 367 -8.49 1.03 -19.47
CA GLU A 367 -9.04 0.75 -20.79
C GLU A 367 -10.15 -0.30 -20.73
N LYS A 368 -10.91 -0.46 -21.82
CA LYS A 368 -11.84 -1.59 -21.94
C LYS A 368 -11.03 -2.89 -21.95
N GLY A 369 -11.40 -3.86 -21.13
CA GLY A 369 -10.59 -5.07 -20.99
C GLY A 369 -11.26 -6.18 -20.19
N ASN A 370 -10.46 -7.12 -19.72
CA ASN A 370 -10.91 -8.38 -19.14
C ASN A 370 -10.50 -8.53 -17.67
N ARG A 371 -10.51 -7.42 -16.90
CA ARG A 371 -10.16 -7.38 -15.47
C ARG A 371 -8.72 -7.82 -15.21
N THR A 372 -7.80 -7.32 -16.04
CA THR A 372 -6.36 -7.59 -15.94
C THR A 372 -5.56 -6.31 -15.81
N ALA A 373 -4.32 -6.41 -15.33
CA ALA A 373 -3.38 -5.31 -15.32
C ALA A 373 -2.05 -5.69 -15.98
N ARG A 374 -1.46 -4.74 -16.70
CA ARG A 374 -0.16 -4.88 -17.36
C ARG A 374 0.65 -3.58 -17.26
N ILE A 375 1.97 -3.74 -17.26
CA ILE A 375 2.92 -2.65 -17.53
C ILE A 375 3.32 -2.79 -19.01
N ILE A 376 3.44 -1.68 -19.74
CA ILE A 376 3.92 -1.71 -21.13
C ILE A 376 5.36 -2.23 -21.20
N ASP A 377 5.78 -2.80 -22.34
CA ASP A 377 7.09 -3.45 -22.49
C ASP A 377 8.30 -2.55 -22.14
N LYS A 378 8.16 -1.24 -22.39
CA LYS A 378 9.18 -0.23 -22.12
C LYS A 378 8.56 0.91 -21.31
N PRO A 379 8.30 0.71 -20.01
CA PRO A 379 7.71 1.74 -19.18
C PRO A 379 8.68 2.91 -19.05
N ARG A 380 8.15 4.14 -19.07
CA ARG A 380 8.97 5.33 -18.80
C ARG A 380 9.28 5.37 -17.30
N VAL A 381 10.56 5.34 -16.94
CA VAL A 381 10.97 5.59 -15.56
C VAL A 381 10.93 7.10 -15.30
N ILE A 382 10.25 7.50 -14.22
CA ILE A 382 10.31 8.85 -13.67
C ILE A 382 11.24 8.77 -12.47
N GLU A 383 12.44 9.30 -12.57
CA GLU A 383 13.35 9.33 -11.43
C GLU A 383 12.87 10.34 -10.39
N VAL A 384 12.64 9.85 -9.18
CA VAL A 384 12.22 10.64 -8.03
C VAL A 384 13.43 10.91 -7.15
N LEU A 385 13.87 12.16 -7.11
CA LEU A 385 15.05 12.57 -6.36
C LEU A 385 14.78 12.53 -4.85
N PRO A 386 15.68 11.96 -4.03
CA PRO A 386 15.63 12.05 -2.59
C PRO A 386 15.56 13.48 -2.06
N ARG A 387 14.88 13.69 -0.93
CA ARG A 387 14.95 14.93 -0.16
C ARG A 387 16.40 15.24 0.18
N GLY A 388 16.81 16.48 -0.06
CA GLY A 388 18.19 16.94 0.18
C GLY A 388 19.18 16.64 -0.95
N ALA A 389 18.79 15.91 -2.02
CA ALA A 389 19.62 15.80 -3.21
C ALA A 389 19.67 17.16 -3.94
N THR A 390 20.86 17.76 -4.06
CA THR A 390 21.03 18.98 -4.88
C THR A 390 20.95 18.61 -6.37
N ALA A 391 20.28 19.44 -7.17
CA ALA A 391 20.13 19.24 -8.62
C ALA A 391 21.46 19.33 -9.41
N ALA A 392 22.60 19.49 -8.74
CA ALA A 392 23.91 19.72 -9.36
C ALA A 392 24.56 18.44 -9.93
N THR A 393 24.10 17.24 -9.54
CA THR A 393 24.76 15.98 -9.93
C THR A 393 24.32 15.42 -11.30
N THR A 394 23.33 16.02 -11.97
CA THR A 394 22.80 15.53 -13.26
C THR A 394 23.28 16.31 -14.48
N ALA A 395 23.96 17.46 -14.32
CA ALA A 395 24.45 18.26 -15.44
C ALA A 395 25.67 17.65 -16.16
N ALA A 396 26.36 16.68 -15.55
CA ALA A 396 27.56 16.05 -16.14
C ALA A 396 27.24 14.93 -17.17
N ALA A 397 25.98 14.53 -17.34
CA ALA A 397 25.60 13.41 -18.21
C ALA A 397 24.96 13.81 -19.57
N LEU A 398 24.83 15.11 -19.86
CA LEU A 398 24.14 15.60 -21.07
C LEU A 398 24.94 16.63 -21.90
N ALA A 399 26.24 16.82 -21.63
CA ALA A 399 27.07 17.62 -22.52
C ALA A 399 27.59 16.75 -23.69
N PRO A 400 27.27 17.05 -24.96
CA PRO A 400 27.94 16.42 -26.09
C PRO A 400 29.39 16.92 -26.12
N ASP A 401 30.32 15.96 -26.16
CA ASP A 401 31.75 16.14 -26.25
C ASP A 401 32.10 16.77 -27.62
N ASN A 402 32.10 18.10 -27.69
CA ASN A 402 32.40 18.85 -28.89
C ASN A 402 33.92 19.09 -28.98
N SER A 403 34.69 18.01 -29.12
CA SER A 403 36.11 18.07 -29.51
C SER A 403 36.23 17.95 -31.03
N ASN A 404 35.94 19.04 -31.72
CA ASN A 404 36.34 19.23 -33.12
C ASN A 404 36.62 20.71 -33.37
N ALA A 405 37.78 21.18 -32.90
CA ALA A 405 38.36 22.44 -33.32
C ALA A 405 39.30 22.15 -34.49
N ALA A 406 38.83 22.52 -35.68
CA ALA A 406 39.58 22.47 -36.92
C ALA A 406 40.78 23.43 -36.89
N ALA A 407 41.80 23.02 -37.65
CA ALA A 407 43.07 23.71 -37.85
C ALA A 407 42.93 25.06 -38.57
N GLU A 408 43.78 26.01 -38.20
CA GLU A 408 44.22 27.10 -39.08
C GLU A 408 45.70 26.87 -39.45
N PRO A 409 46.10 27.12 -40.72
CA PRO A 409 47.47 26.92 -41.16
C PRO A 409 48.33 28.17 -40.91
N SER A 410 49.62 27.94 -40.64
CA SER A 410 50.66 28.96 -40.75
C SER A 410 51.62 28.57 -41.88
N LEU A 411 51.86 29.56 -42.75
CA LEU A 411 52.77 29.65 -43.91
C LEU A 411 52.33 28.99 -45.23
#